data_AF-A0A023GF36-F1
#
_entry.id   AF-A0A023GF36-F1
#
_cell.length_a   1.000
_cell.length_b   1.000
_cell.length_c   1.000
_cell.angle_alpha   90.00
_cell.angle_beta   90.00
_cell.angle_gamma   90.00
#
_symmetry.space_group_name_H-M   'P 1'
#
loop_
_entity.id
_entity.type
_entity.pdbx_description
1 polymer ?
#
loop_
_entity_poly.entity_id
_entity_poly.type
_entity_poly.pdbx_seq_one_letter_code
_entity_poly.pdbx_strand_id
1 'polypeptide(L)'
;TGKKSGALRTAYKLDNVHLNGDVDLGPPGPIVHGAAVLHYQGWLAGGQVSFDTTKNRLSKTNFAVGFQAGDFGVHTNVNVNPNLQTGVQLAWTAGTNATRFGLGCVYDLDKETSVRAKVNNSGQIGLGFTHRLRPGISLTLSTMLDGKNF
;
A
#
# COMPACT_ATOMS: atom_id res chain seq x y z
N THR A 1 -27.18 -2.76 -19.02
CA THR A 1 -27.26 -1.69 -18.01
C THR A 1 -25.87 -1.40 -17.46
N GLY A 2 -25.15 -0.46 -18.07
CA GLY A 2 -23.71 -0.24 -17.79
C GLY A 2 -23.48 0.84 -16.74
N LYS A 3 -22.80 0.50 -15.64
CA LYS A 3 -22.31 1.49 -14.67
C LYS A 3 -21.18 2.29 -15.35
N LYS A 4 -21.41 3.58 -15.60
CA LYS A 4 -20.36 4.51 -16.03
C LYS A 4 -19.74 5.10 -14.77
N SER A 5 -18.44 4.91 -14.60
CA SER A 5 -17.64 5.54 -13.54
C SER A 5 -16.57 6.43 -14.15
N GLY A 6 -16.38 7.63 -13.61
CA GLY A 6 -15.22 8.47 -13.87
C GLY A 6 -14.51 8.78 -12.56
N ALA A 7 -13.23 9.12 -12.60
CA ALA A 7 -12.49 9.62 -11.45
C ALA A 7 -11.62 10.78 -11.90
N LEU A 8 -11.64 11.88 -11.16
CA LEU A 8 -10.78 13.05 -11.38
C LEU A 8 -9.82 13.18 -10.21
N ARG A 9 -8.53 12.95 -10.47
CA ARG A 9 -7.47 13.03 -9.47
C ARG A 9 -6.62 14.27 -9.69
N THR A 10 -6.46 15.03 -8.63
CA THR A 10 -5.57 16.17 -8.53
C THR A 10 -4.61 15.93 -7.38
N ALA A 11 -3.33 16.15 -7.63
CA ALA A 11 -2.28 15.99 -6.64
C ALA A 11 -1.36 17.20 -6.74
N TYR A 12 -1.06 17.79 -5.59
CA TYR A 12 -0.13 18.90 -5.47
C TYR A 12 0.93 18.53 -4.43
N LYS A 13 2.19 18.56 -4.86
CA LYS A 13 3.34 18.16 -4.05
C LYS A 13 4.26 19.35 -3.84
N LEU A 14 4.55 19.63 -2.58
CA LEU A 14 5.62 20.50 -2.08
C LEU A 14 6.61 19.65 -1.28
N ASP A 15 7.78 20.20 -0.98
CA ASP A 15 8.87 19.46 -0.31
C ASP A 15 8.45 18.87 1.05
N ASN A 16 7.58 19.58 1.78
CA ASN A 16 7.12 19.17 3.11
C ASN A 16 5.60 18.91 3.17
N VAL A 17 4.86 19.09 2.07
CA VAL A 17 3.40 19.03 2.07
C VAL A 17 2.90 18.36 0.79
N HIS A 18 2.04 17.37 0.95
CA HIS A 18 1.36 16.72 -0.16
C HIS A 18 -0.14 16.86 0.02
N LEU A 19 -0.81 17.44 -0.98
CA LEU A 19 -2.25 17.60 -1.01
C LEU A 19 -2.81 16.77 -2.17
N ASN A 20 -3.85 16.00 -1.92
CA ASN A 20 -4.56 15.24 -2.94
C ASN A 20 -6.06 15.57 -2.87
N GLY A 21 -6.66 15.79 -4.03
CA GLY A 21 -8.10 15.88 -4.23
C GLY A 21 -8.53 14.85 -5.26
N ASP A 22 -9.38 13.91 -4.89
CA ASP A 22 -9.97 12.92 -5.81
C ASP A 22 -11.49 13.12 -5.85
N VAL A 23 -12.09 13.03 -7.03
CA VAL A 23 -13.54 13.10 -7.22
C VAL A 23 -13.97 11.90 -8.04
N ASP A 24 -14.60 10.94 -7.36
CA ASP A 24 -15.17 9.75 -7.98
C ASP A 24 -16.59 10.07 -8.46
N LEU A 25 -16.81 10.00 -9.78
CA LEU A 25 -18.08 10.22 -10.47
C LEU A 25 -18.72 8.87 -10.81
N GLY A 26 -19.35 8.22 -9.81
CA GLY A 26 -20.06 6.95 -9.98
C GLY A 26 -21.53 7.02 -9.52
N PRO A 27 -22.45 6.19 -10.05
CA PRO A 27 -23.80 6.05 -9.50
C PRO A 27 -23.72 5.46 -8.08
N PRO A 28 -24.39 6.02 -7.05
CA PRO A 28 -25.54 6.93 -7.10
C PRO A 28 -25.25 8.45 -7.03
N GLY A 29 -23.99 8.86 -6.92
CA GLY A 29 -23.59 10.26 -6.88
C GLY A 29 -22.11 10.42 -6.52
N PRO A 30 -21.54 11.62 -6.72
CA PRO A 30 -20.11 11.81 -6.62
C PRO A 30 -19.58 11.69 -5.18
N ILE A 31 -18.35 11.19 -5.05
CA ILE A 31 -17.64 11.12 -3.77
C ILE A 31 -16.39 11.99 -3.90
N VAL A 32 -16.25 12.95 -2.98
CA VAL A 32 -15.09 13.83 -2.93
C VAL A 32 -14.15 13.34 -1.84
N HIS A 33 -12.90 13.09 -2.20
CA HIS A 33 -11.83 12.74 -1.30
C HIS A 33 -10.84 13.90 -1.21
N GLY A 34 -10.54 14.31 0.01
CA GLY A 34 -9.44 15.22 0.31
C GLY A 34 -8.40 14.49 1.16
N ALA A 35 -7.14 14.59 0.82
CA ALA A 35 -6.06 14.12 1.67
C ALA A 35 -4.95 15.18 1.77
N ALA A 36 -4.37 15.30 2.94
CA ALA A 36 -3.22 16.14 3.20
C ALA A 36 -2.20 15.35 4.00
N VAL A 37 -0.93 15.39 3.60
CA VAL A 37 0.20 14.76 4.30
C VAL A 37 1.28 15.80 4.51
N LEU A 38 1.72 15.97 5.75
CA LEU A 38 2.83 16.81 6.16
C LEU A 38 4.05 15.93 6.40
N HIS A 39 5.20 16.38 5.95
CA HIS A 39 6.49 15.76 6.19
C HIS A 39 7.40 16.73 6.97
N TYR A 40 7.93 16.29 8.11
CA TYR A 40 8.84 17.10 8.92
C TYR A 40 9.90 16.24 9.60
N GLN A 41 11.18 16.46 9.26
CA GLN A 41 12.33 15.72 9.80
C GLN A 41 12.11 14.20 9.87
N GLY A 42 11.61 13.62 8.78
CA GLY A 42 11.32 12.20 8.69
C GLY A 42 9.94 11.78 9.22
N TRP A 43 9.26 12.59 10.04
CA TRP A 43 7.88 12.31 10.45
C TRP A 43 6.91 12.64 9.32
N LEU A 44 6.00 11.71 9.04
CA LEU A 44 4.86 11.90 8.13
C LEU A 44 3.58 11.89 8.95
N ALA A 45 2.77 12.93 8.84
CA ALA A 45 1.44 12.97 9.43
C ALA A 45 0.44 13.34 8.35
N GLY A 46 -0.56 12.51 8.14
CA GLY A 46 -1.55 12.69 7.10
C GLY A 46 -2.96 12.39 7.54
N GLY A 47 -3.90 13.13 6.97
CA GLY A 47 -5.32 12.90 7.12
C GLY A 47 -5.97 12.74 5.75
N GLN A 48 -6.93 11.84 5.65
CA GLN A 48 -7.81 11.72 4.50
C GLN A 48 -9.25 11.80 4.99
N VAL A 49 -10.05 12.61 4.29
CA VAL A 49 -11.48 12.73 4.49
C VAL A 49 -12.18 12.41 3.17
N SER A 50 -13.31 11.72 3.25
CA SER A 50 -14.14 11.38 2.09
C SER A 50 -15.58 11.78 2.36
N PHE A 51 -16.18 12.57 1.48
CA PHE A 51 -17.53 13.08 1.58
C PHE A 51 -18.40 12.49 0.46
N ASP A 52 -19.50 11.83 0.85
CA ASP A 52 -20.51 11.32 -0.08
C ASP A 52 -21.57 12.39 -0.28
N THR A 53 -21.62 13.00 -1.48
CA THR A 53 -22.56 14.08 -1.78
C THR A 53 -24.00 13.59 -1.93
N THR A 54 -24.20 12.29 -2.13
CA THR A 54 -25.55 11.69 -2.24
C THR A 54 -26.22 11.62 -0.87
N LYS A 55 -25.42 11.34 0.16
CA LYS A 55 -25.89 11.18 1.56
C LYS A 55 -25.62 12.41 2.42
N ASN A 56 -24.99 13.45 1.86
CA ASN A 56 -24.53 14.64 2.57
C ASN A 56 -23.78 14.30 3.87
N ARG A 57 -22.95 13.25 3.84
CA ARG A 57 -22.26 12.76 5.03
C ARG A 57 -20.82 12.40 4.73
N LEU A 58 -19.97 12.58 5.74
CA LEU A 58 -18.64 12.00 5.78
C LEU A 58 -18.74 10.47 5.72
N SER A 59 -18.12 9.90 4.69
CA SER A 59 -18.09 8.47 4.44
C SER A 59 -16.90 7.81 5.13
N LYS A 60 -15.73 8.46 5.09
CA LYS A 60 -14.48 7.94 5.66
C LYS A 60 -13.61 9.07 6.18
N THR A 61 -12.99 8.84 7.33
CA THR A 61 -11.93 9.68 7.88
C THR A 61 -10.79 8.75 8.28
N ASN A 62 -9.64 8.89 7.63
CA ASN A 62 -8.44 8.11 7.93
C ASN A 62 -7.36 9.07 8.42
N PHE A 63 -6.60 8.63 9.42
CA PHE A 63 -5.40 9.31 9.88
C PHE A 63 -4.22 8.36 9.72
N ALA A 64 -3.10 8.88 9.25
CA ALA A 64 -1.86 8.15 9.06
C ALA A 64 -0.74 8.92 9.75
N VAL A 65 0.04 8.23 10.56
CA VAL A 65 1.32 8.73 11.07
C VAL A 65 2.37 7.74 10.60
N GLY A 66 3.50 8.25 10.15
CA GLY A 66 4.65 7.48 9.68
C GLY A 66 5.92 8.16 10.11
N PHE A 67 7.01 7.41 10.12
CA PHE A 67 8.33 7.96 10.30
C PHE A 67 9.24 7.37 9.23
N GLN A 68 10.11 8.16 8.63
CA GLN A 68 11.01 7.78 7.55
C GLN A 68 12.36 8.44 7.80
N ALA A 69 13.34 7.66 8.22
CA ALA A 69 14.71 8.09 8.46
C ALA A 69 15.68 7.26 7.62
N GLY A 70 16.37 7.88 6.65
CA GLY A 70 17.35 7.21 5.80
C GLY A 70 16.77 5.96 5.12
N ASP A 71 17.39 4.80 5.37
CA ASP A 71 16.98 3.47 4.88
C ASP A 71 15.81 2.84 5.67
N PHE A 72 15.30 3.53 6.69
CA PHE A 72 14.25 3.07 7.59
C PHE A 72 12.97 3.88 7.37
N GLY A 73 12.06 3.34 6.56
CA GLY A 73 10.68 3.78 6.52
C GLY A 73 9.86 3.01 7.55
N VAL A 74 9.55 3.61 8.70
CA VAL A 74 8.48 3.18 9.60
C VAL A 74 7.11 3.53 8.99
N HIS A 75 6.88 3.01 7.79
CA HIS A 75 5.64 2.33 7.37
C HIS A 75 5.99 0.85 7.09
N THR A 76 6.95 0.36 7.89
CA THR A 76 7.56 -0.97 7.97
C THR A 76 8.14 -1.52 6.67
N ASN A 77 9.03 -0.75 6.04
CA ASN A 77 10.04 -1.27 5.12
C ASN A 77 11.44 -1.05 5.72
N VAL A 78 12.19 -2.14 5.87
CA VAL A 78 13.57 -2.16 6.35
C VAL A 78 14.45 -2.68 5.23
N ASN A 79 15.30 -1.82 4.70
CA ASN A 79 16.32 -2.20 3.74
C ASN A 79 17.54 -2.75 4.51
N VAL A 80 17.78 -4.06 4.45
CA VAL A 80 18.84 -4.72 5.23
C VAL A 80 20.16 -4.77 4.45
N ASN A 81 20.08 -4.82 3.12
CA ASN A 81 21.20 -4.84 2.18
C ASN A 81 20.69 -4.28 0.83
N PRO A 82 21.52 -3.75 -0.10
CA PRO A 82 21.04 -3.22 -1.39
C PRO A 82 20.22 -4.23 -2.20
N ASN A 83 20.48 -5.52 -1.96
CA ASN A 83 19.84 -6.64 -2.64
C ASN A 83 18.73 -7.30 -1.80
N LEU A 84 18.50 -6.88 -0.55
CA LEU A 84 17.51 -7.47 0.35
C LEU A 84 16.66 -6.38 1.00
N GLN A 85 15.44 -6.25 0.50
CA GLN A 85 14.41 -5.41 1.08
C GLN A 85 13.46 -6.27 1.90
N THR A 86 13.21 -5.89 3.15
CA THR A 86 12.26 -6.57 4.02
C THR A 86 11.15 -5.60 4.43
N GLY A 87 9.97 -6.11 4.71
CA GLY A 87 8.85 -5.30 5.14
C GLY A 87 7.90 -6.07 6.04
N VAL A 88 7.28 -5.36 6.99
CA VAL A 88 6.49 -5.97 8.05
C VAL A 88 5.15 -5.25 8.20
N GLN A 89 4.12 -5.67 7.50
CA GLN A 89 2.82 -5.02 7.64
C GLN A 89 2.10 -5.49 8.91
N LEU A 90 1.77 -4.54 9.81
CA LEU A 90 0.90 -4.79 10.95
C LEU A 90 -0.38 -3.97 10.80
N ALA A 91 -1.53 -4.64 10.87
CA ALA A 91 -2.84 -4.02 10.78
C ALA A 91 -3.74 -4.55 11.89
N TRP A 92 -4.44 -3.65 12.57
CA TRP A 92 -5.41 -4.01 13.60
C TRP A 92 -6.70 -3.22 13.36
N THR A 93 -7.83 -3.80 13.76
CA THR A 93 -9.14 -3.14 13.70
C THR A 93 -9.67 -2.99 15.12
N ALA A 94 -9.77 -1.73 15.58
CA ALA A 94 -10.32 -1.40 16.88
C ALA A 94 -11.73 -1.99 17.05
N GLY A 95 -12.00 -2.63 18.20
CA GLY A 95 -13.27 -3.31 18.48
C GLY A 95 -13.35 -4.75 17.98
N THR A 96 -12.31 -5.28 17.34
CA THR A 96 -12.20 -6.71 17.00
C THR A 96 -10.91 -7.30 17.58
N ASN A 97 -10.91 -8.59 17.92
CA ASN A 97 -9.70 -9.33 18.31
C ASN A 97 -8.85 -9.76 17.09
N ALA A 98 -9.10 -9.19 15.91
CA ALA A 98 -8.43 -9.57 14.67
C ALA A 98 -7.21 -8.67 14.43
N THR A 99 -6.04 -9.13 14.86
CA THR A 99 -4.76 -8.57 14.43
C THR A 99 -4.31 -9.29 13.17
N ARG A 100 -3.95 -8.53 12.13
CA ARG A 100 -3.36 -9.02 10.90
C ARG A 100 -1.88 -8.64 10.89
N PHE A 101 -1.04 -9.63 10.67
CA PHE A 101 0.40 -9.44 10.56
C PHE A 101 0.88 -10.11 9.29
N GLY A 102 1.72 -9.41 8.54
CA GLY A 102 2.37 -9.88 7.32
C GLY A 102 3.84 -9.54 7.34
N LEU A 103 4.68 -10.50 7.02
CA LEU A 103 6.12 -10.31 6.82
C LEU A 103 6.43 -10.61 5.36
N GLY A 104 7.13 -9.72 4.69
CA GLY A 104 7.54 -9.87 3.31
C GLY A 104 9.00 -9.53 3.11
N CYS A 105 9.61 -10.14 2.10
CA CYS A 105 10.92 -9.74 1.63
C CYS A 105 11.01 -9.84 0.11
N VAL A 106 11.86 -9.01 -0.46
CA VAL A 106 12.28 -9.05 -1.84
C VAL A 106 13.80 -9.18 -1.82
N TYR A 107 14.29 -10.24 -2.46
CA TYR A 107 15.69 -10.53 -2.59
C TYR A 107 16.08 -10.50 -4.07
N ASP A 108 16.87 -9.50 -4.45
CA ASP A 108 17.42 -9.38 -5.78
C ASP A 108 18.71 -10.21 -5.85
N LEU A 109 18.64 -11.38 -6.50
CA LEU A 109 19.81 -12.26 -6.68
C LEU A 109 20.81 -11.61 -7.65
N ASP A 110 20.28 -10.96 -8.68
CA ASP A 110 21.03 -10.22 -9.70
C ASP A 110 20.13 -9.15 -10.31
N LYS A 111 20.68 -8.26 -11.16
CA LYS A 111 19.93 -7.19 -11.86
C LYS A 111 18.73 -7.68 -12.67
N GLU A 112 18.76 -8.95 -13.05
CA GLU A 112 17.75 -9.58 -13.89
C GLU A 112 16.86 -10.57 -13.12
N THR A 113 17.18 -10.90 -11.86
CA THR A 113 16.47 -11.94 -11.10
C THR A 113 16.13 -11.49 -9.70
N SER A 114 14.84 -11.53 -9.36
CA SER A 114 14.33 -11.17 -8.04
C SER A 114 13.42 -12.26 -7.48
N VAL A 115 13.67 -12.67 -6.24
CA VAL A 115 12.81 -13.54 -5.44
C VAL A 115 11.98 -12.68 -4.49
N ARG A 116 10.72 -13.04 -4.29
CA ARG A 116 9.81 -12.39 -3.34
C ARG A 116 9.21 -13.46 -2.46
N ALA A 117 9.18 -13.22 -1.16
CA ALA A 117 8.46 -14.06 -0.22
C ALA A 117 7.56 -13.20 0.63
N LYS A 118 6.37 -13.71 0.96
CA LYS A 118 5.45 -13.09 1.91
C LYS A 118 4.81 -14.15 2.76
N VAL A 119 4.62 -13.86 4.03
CA VAL A 119 3.96 -14.73 5.00
C VAL A 119 2.96 -13.89 5.77
N ASN A 120 1.80 -14.44 6.08
CA ASN A 120 0.83 -13.78 6.95
C ASN A 120 0.44 -14.65 8.15
N ASN A 121 -0.16 -14.02 9.15
CA ASN A 121 -0.65 -14.70 10.35
C ASN A 121 -1.87 -15.61 10.11
N SER A 122 -2.41 -15.63 8.89
CA SER A 122 -3.46 -16.57 8.49
C SER A 122 -2.88 -17.91 8.03
N GLY A 123 -1.55 -18.07 8.02
CA GLY A 123 -0.88 -19.30 7.58
C GLY A 123 -0.62 -19.34 6.08
N GLN A 124 -0.81 -18.23 5.36
CA GLN A 124 -0.56 -18.18 3.92
C GLN A 124 0.88 -17.76 3.65
N ILE A 125 1.56 -18.55 2.83
CA ILE A 125 2.94 -18.32 2.38
C ILE A 125 2.90 -18.08 0.87
N GLY A 126 3.25 -16.88 0.45
CA GLY A 126 3.41 -16.52 -0.95
C GLY A 126 4.87 -16.51 -1.34
N LEU A 127 5.22 -17.21 -2.41
CA LEU A 127 6.55 -17.16 -3.04
C LEU A 127 6.41 -16.65 -4.46
N GLY A 128 7.39 -15.86 -4.91
CA GLY A 128 7.47 -15.30 -6.23
C GLY A 128 8.89 -15.32 -6.74
N PHE A 129 9.07 -15.69 -7.99
CA PHE A 129 10.33 -15.67 -8.70
C PHE A 129 10.13 -14.92 -10.00
N THR A 130 10.83 -13.80 -10.18
CA THR A 130 10.84 -13.04 -11.42
C THR A 130 12.22 -13.13 -12.03
N HIS A 131 12.30 -13.55 -13.29
CA HIS A 131 13.53 -13.59 -14.07
C HIS A 131 13.32 -12.86 -15.40
N ARG A 132 14.18 -11.89 -15.70
CA ARG A 132 14.18 -11.14 -16.95
C ARG A 132 15.06 -11.88 -17.96
N LEU A 133 14.42 -12.34 -19.03
CA LEU A 133 15.07 -13.14 -20.08
C LEU A 133 15.77 -12.25 -21.11
N ARG A 134 15.16 -11.09 -21.42
CA ARG A 134 15.67 -10.07 -22.34
C ARG A 134 15.10 -8.69 -21.95
N PRO A 135 15.69 -7.57 -22.40
CA PRO A 135 15.08 -6.25 -22.25
C PRO A 135 13.65 -6.25 -22.80
N GLY A 136 12.66 -6.04 -21.93
CA GLY A 136 11.24 -6.07 -22.27
C GLY A 136 10.51 -7.41 -22.08
N ILE A 137 11.21 -8.50 -21.72
CA ILE A 137 10.60 -9.82 -21.46
C ILE A 137 10.97 -10.29 -20.06
N SER A 138 9.97 -10.36 -19.17
CA SER A 138 10.11 -10.86 -17.80
C SER A 138 9.17 -12.04 -17.57
N LEU A 139 9.74 -13.14 -17.09
CA LEU A 139 8.99 -14.31 -16.65
C LEU A 139 8.78 -14.22 -15.13
N THR A 140 7.53 -14.28 -14.66
CA THR A 140 7.23 -14.32 -13.24
C THR A 140 6.44 -15.57 -12.89
N LEU A 141 6.99 -16.38 -11.98
CA LEU A 141 6.31 -17.50 -11.35
C LEU A 141 5.92 -17.08 -9.95
N SER A 142 4.70 -17.40 -9.52
CA SER A 142 4.26 -17.14 -8.15
C SER A 142 3.40 -18.29 -7.66
N THR A 143 3.59 -18.65 -6.40
CA THR A 143 2.81 -19.67 -5.70
C THR A 143 2.31 -19.10 -4.38
N MET A 144 1.11 -19.53 -3.97
CA MET A 144 0.55 -19.21 -2.67
C MET A 144 0.11 -20.51 -2.02
N LEU A 145 0.77 -20.85 -0.92
CA LEU A 145 0.51 -22.02 -0.11
C LEU A 145 -0.33 -21.61 1.08
N ASP A 146 -1.40 -22.35 1.34
CA ASP A 146 -2.22 -22.17 2.54
C ASP A 146 -1.86 -23.25 3.56
N GLY A 147 -1.11 -22.87 4.60
CA GLY A 147 -0.64 -23.78 5.64
C GLY A 147 -1.74 -24.27 6.60
N LYS A 148 -2.99 -23.78 6.48
CA LYS A 148 -4.12 -24.29 7.28
C LYS A 148 -4.90 -25.41 6.59
N ASN A 149 -4.75 -25.56 5.29
CA ASN A 149 -5.44 -26.57 4.50
C ASN A 149 -4.41 -27.60 4.03
N PHE A 150 -4.19 -28.62 4.86
CA PHE A 150 -3.34 -29.78 4.57
C PHE A 150 -4.20 -31.04 4.45
#